data_AF-A0A7X8PR62-F1
#
_entry.id   AF-A0A7X8PR62-F1
#
_cell.length_a   1.000
_cell.length_b   1.000
_cell.length_c   1.000
_cell.angle_alpha   90.00
_cell.angle_beta   90.00
_cell.angle_gamma   90.00
#
_symmetry.space_group_name_H-M   'P 1'
#
loop_
_entity.id
_entity.type
_entity.pdbx_description
1 polymer ?
#
loop_
_entity_poly.entity_id
_entity_poly.type
_entity_poly.pdbx_seq_one_letter_code
_entity_poly.pdbx_strand_id
1 'polypeptide(L)'
;MRKLIKSIIILSVFDAAATIAGIEFNYISEGNPVVASFVIQDPFVVCTFVCVIVVALILLVYRFGKKIRWIKYSLYLILAVKAVVVCLHVTMIALAVGKGLI
;
A
#
# COMPACT_ATOMS: atom_id res chain seq x y z
N MET A 1 -16.64 1.93 10.70
CA MET A 1 -15.51 0.96 10.63
C MET A 1 -15.49 0.18 9.32
N ARG A 2 -16.56 -0.51 8.89
CA ARG A 2 -16.56 -1.26 7.61
C ARG A 2 -16.16 -0.41 6.38
N LYS A 3 -16.71 0.81 6.22
CA LYS A 3 -16.34 1.73 5.12
C LYS A 3 -14.85 2.11 5.15
N LEU A 4 -14.35 2.52 6.32
CA LEU A 4 -12.93 2.83 6.58
C LEU A 4 -11.99 1.68 6.19
N ILE A 5 -12.31 0.47 6.63
CA ILE A 5 -11.55 -0.73 6.29
C ILE A 5 -11.53 -0.96 4.77
N LYS A 6 -12.68 -0.85 4.09
CA LYS A 6 -12.73 -0.96 2.63
C LYS A 6 -11.84 0.08 1.95
N SER A 7 -11.85 1.34 2.41
CA SER A 7 -10.99 2.40 1.87
C SER A 7 -9.51 2.09 2.05
N ILE A 8 -9.10 1.57 3.21
CA ILE A 8 -7.70 1.17 3.47
C ILE A 8 -7.29 0.02 2.55
N ILE A 9 -8.16 -0.97 2.30
CA ILE A 9 -7.87 -2.06 1.35
C ILE A 9 -7.64 -1.51 -0.04
N ILE A 10 -8.59 -0.71 -0.53
CA ILE A 10 -8.52 -0.14 -1.88
C ILE A 10 -7.22 0.67 -2.02
N LEU A 11 -6.92 1.54 -1.06
CA LEU A 11 -5.66 2.28 -1.05
C LEU A 11 -4.44 1.35 -1.04
N SER A 12 -4.49 0.24 -0.29
CA SER A 12 -3.37 -0.70 -0.21
C SER A 12 -3.12 -1.45 -1.50
N VAL A 13 -4.17 -1.81 -2.23
CA VAL A 13 -4.05 -2.44 -3.56
C VAL A 13 -3.48 -1.44 -4.57
N PHE A 14 -3.98 -0.20 -4.57
CA PHE A 14 -3.44 0.87 -5.42
C PHE A 14 -1.97 1.17 -5.11
N ASP A 15 -1.62 1.25 -3.83
CA ASP A 15 -0.26 1.45 -3.33
C ASP A 15 0.69 0.35 -3.81
N ALA A 16 0.27 -0.91 -3.68
CA ALA A 16 1.04 -2.06 -4.17
C ALA A 16 1.20 -2.03 -5.69
N ALA A 17 0.14 -1.75 -6.46
CA ALA A 17 0.21 -1.65 -7.91
C ALA A 17 1.15 -0.52 -8.37
N ALA A 18 1.07 0.66 -7.74
CA ALA A 18 1.97 1.77 -8.03
C ALA A 18 3.43 1.44 -7.65
N THR A 19 3.64 0.75 -6.53
CA THR A 19 4.97 0.30 -6.10
C THR A 19 5.57 -0.69 -7.09
N ILE A 20 4.80 -1.69 -7.55
CA ILE A 20 5.25 -2.66 -8.55
C ILE A 20 5.62 -1.95 -9.85
N ALA A 21 4.72 -1.12 -10.39
CA ALA A 21 4.98 -0.37 -11.62
C ALA A 21 6.23 0.50 -11.49
N GLY A 22 6.36 1.27 -10.40
CA GLY A 22 7.54 2.11 -10.22
C GLY A 22 8.82 1.35 -9.93
N ILE A 23 8.77 0.11 -9.42
CA ILE A 23 9.96 -0.76 -9.30
C ILE A 23 10.34 -1.34 -10.67
N GLU A 24 9.37 -1.81 -11.48
CA GLU A 24 9.64 -2.29 -12.85
C GLU A 24 10.32 -1.21 -13.71
N PHE A 25 9.94 0.05 -13.53
CA PHE A 25 10.57 1.18 -14.21
C PHE A 25 11.80 1.76 -13.49
N ASN A 26 12.30 1.11 -12.43
CA ASN A 26 13.48 1.54 -11.64
C ASN A 26 13.38 2.93 -10.98
N TYR A 27 12.17 3.44 -10.74
CA TYR A 27 11.95 4.76 -10.12
C TYR A 27 11.67 4.71 -8.62
N ILE A 28 11.13 3.59 -8.12
CA ILE A 28 10.70 3.43 -6.72
C ILE A 28 11.64 2.49 -5.94
N SER A 29 12.61 1.85 -6.62
CA SER A 29 13.57 0.92 -6.03
C SER A 29 14.42 1.54 -4.91
N GLU A 30 14.76 2.84 -5.00
CA GLU A 30 15.49 3.54 -3.92
C GLU A 30 14.62 3.86 -2.69
N GLY A 31 13.33 4.15 -2.90
CA GLY A 31 12.40 4.50 -1.81
C GLY A 31 11.89 3.30 -1.03
N ASN A 32 11.95 2.10 -1.62
CA ASN A 32 11.47 0.87 -1.01
C ASN A 32 12.36 -0.35 -1.33
N PRO A 33 13.63 -0.36 -0.82
CA PRO A 33 14.62 -1.37 -1.20
C PRO A 33 14.23 -2.78 -0.77
N VAL A 34 13.49 -2.91 0.34
CA VAL A 34 12.97 -4.19 0.83
C VAL A 34 11.96 -4.74 -0.18
N VAL A 35 10.92 -3.98 -0.53
CA VAL A 35 9.92 -4.45 -1.50
C VAL A 35 10.54 -4.64 -2.88
N ALA A 36 11.48 -3.79 -3.30
CA ALA A 36 12.23 -3.97 -4.54
C ALA A 36 12.93 -5.34 -4.61
N SER A 37 13.62 -5.75 -3.54
CA SER A 37 14.28 -7.06 -3.49
C SER A 37 13.33 -8.26 -3.66
N PHE A 38 12.07 -8.12 -3.25
CA PHE A 38 11.06 -9.17 -3.39
C PHE A 38 10.33 -9.10 -4.73
N VAL A 39 10.06 -7.89 -5.25
CA VAL A 39 9.43 -7.69 -6.57
C VAL A 39 10.35 -8.19 -7.70
N ILE A 40 11.66 -7.98 -7.58
CA ILE A 40 12.66 -8.47 -8.56
C ILE A 40 12.68 -10.01 -8.61
N GLN A 41 12.38 -10.70 -7.50
CA GLN A 41 12.34 -12.16 -7.46
C GLN A 41 11.02 -12.72 -7.99
N ASP A 42 9.89 -12.22 -7.47
CA ASP A 42 8.56 -12.61 -7.95
C ASP A 42 7.49 -11.57 -7.55
N PRO A 43 6.94 -10.79 -8.50
CA PRO A 43 5.93 -9.78 -8.21
C PRO A 43 4.61 -10.37 -7.68
N PHE A 44 4.29 -11.63 -8.01
CA PHE A 44 3.07 -12.28 -7.52
C PHE A 44 3.16 -12.61 -6.03
N VAL A 45 4.36 -12.92 -5.53
CA VAL A 45 4.59 -13.19 -4.10
C VAL A 45 4.31 -11.94 -3.27
N VAL A 46 4.78 -10.78 -3.73
CA VAL A 46 4.54 -9.50 -3.04
C VAL A 46 3.05 -9.17 -3.02
N CYS A 47 2.35 -9.31 -4.15
CA CYS A 47 0.91 -9.07 -4.23
C CYS A 47 0.10 -10.00 -3.28
N THR A 48 0.45 -11.29 -3.27
CA THR A 48 -0.19 -12.29 -2.41
C THR A 48 0.09 -11.98 -0.93
N PHE A 49 1.32 -11.66 -0.58
CA PHE A 49 1.72 -11.35 0.79
C PHE A 49 1.01 -10.10 1.32
N VAL A 50 0.94 -9.03 0.51
CA VAL A 50 0.20 -7.81 0.85
C VAL A 50 -1.29 -8.11 1.04
N CYS A 51 -1.89 -8.89 0.15
CA CYS A 51 -3.29 -9.31 0.29
C CYS A 51 -3.54 -10.09 1.59
N VAL A 52 -2.69 -11.08 1.89
CA VAL A 52 -2.81 -11.92 3.10
C VAL A 52 -2.65 -11.06 4.36
N ILE A 53 -1.65 -10.18 4.42
CA ILE A 53 -1.43 -9.29 5.55
C ILE A 53 -2.63 -8.37 5.76
N VAL A 54 -3.14 -7.74 4.69
CA VAL A 54 -4.28 -6.84 4.76
C VAL A 54 -5.53 -7.58 5.27
N VAL A 55 -5.81 -8.78 4.75
CA VAL A 55 -6.94 -9.60 5.21
C VAL A 55 -6.77 -10.00 6.68
N ALA A 56 -5.59 -10.44 7.10
CA ALA A 56 -5.31 -10.80 8.49
C ALA A 56 -5.50 -9.60 9.43
N LEU A 57 -4.99 -8.42 9.06
CA LEU A 57 -5.19 -7.17 9.80
C LEU A 57 -6.67 -6.82 9.95
N ILE A 58 -7.47 -7.01 8.90
CA ILE A 58 -8.91 -6.74 8.93
C ILE A 58 -9.63 -7.68 9.87
N LEU A 59 -9.32 -8.97 9.82
CA LEU A 59 -9.91 -9.95 10.73
C LEU A 59 -9.57 -9.62 12.18
N LEU A 60 -8.33 -9.21 12.44
CA LEU A 60 -7.87 -8.80 13.77
C LEU A 60 -8.59 -7.53 14.24
N VAL A 61 -8.66 -6.50 13.41
CA VAL A 61 -9.41 -5.27 13.69
C VAL A 61 -10.91 -5.54 13.87
N TYR A 62 -11.50 -6.45 13.11
CA TYR A 62 -12.91 -6.80 13.25
C TYR A 62 -13.18 -7.55 14.55
N ARG A 63 -12.28 -8.46 14.94
CA ARG A 63 -12.40 -9.27 16.15
C ARG A 63 -12.17 -8.47 17.43
N PHE A 64 -11.19 -7.56 17.44
CA PHE A 64 -10.81 -6.79 18.63
C PHE A 64 -11.34 -5.35 18.64
N GLY A 65 -11.65 -4.77 17.48
CA GLY A 65 -12.03 -3.36 17.34
C GLY A 65 -13.38 -2.96 17.92
N LYS A 66 -14.29 -3.92 18.18
CA LYS A 66 -15.54 -3.59 18.89
C LYS A 66 -15.32 -3.25 20.38
N LYS A 67 -14.25 -3.76 21.00
CA LYS A 67 -13.96 -3.51 22.42
C LYS A 67 -13.13 -2.24 22.64
N ILE A 68 -12.42 -1.74 21.64
CA ILE A 68 -11.43 -0.67 21.79
C ILE A 68 -11.87 0.58 20.99
N ARG A 69 -12.31 1.62 21.69
CA ARG A 69 -12.78 2.88 21.08
C ARG A 69 -11.68 3.63 20.29
N TRP A 70 -10.42 3.47 20.68
CA TRP A 70 -9.27 4.15 20.07
C TRP A 70 -8.89 3.58 18.69
N ILE A 71 -9.28 2.34 18.38
CA ILE A 71 -8.97 1.70 17.09
C ILE A 71 -9.49 2.52 15.91
N LYS A 72 -10.61 3.22 16.07
CA LYS A 72 -11.16 4.08 15.01
C LYS A 72 -10.19 5.22 14.64
N TYR A 73 -9.53 5.83 15.61
CA TYR A 73 -8.57 6.91 15.38
C TYR A 73 -7.27 6.39 14.77
N SER A 74 -6.77 5.25 15.24
CA SER A 74 -5.61 4.57 14.63
C SER A 74 -5.86 4.22 13.16
N LEU A 75 -7.06 3.74 12.82
CA LEU A 75 -7.43 3.46 11.42
C LEU A 75 -7.48 4.73 10.55
N TYR A 76 -7.92 5.87 11.09
CA TYR A 76 -7.84 7.14 10.36
C TYR A 76 -6.39 7.58 10.13
N LEU A 77 -5.53 7.41 11.13
CA LEU A 77 -4.10 7.71 10.99
C LEU A 77 -3.47 6.83 9.91
N ILE A 78 -3.74 5.52 9.92
CA ILE A 78 -3.26 4.59 8.89
C ILE A 78 -3.76 5.00 7.50
N LEU A 79 -5.04 5.37 7.38
CA LEU A 79 -5.60 5.84 6.11
C LEU A 79 -4.89 7.11 5.62
N ALA A 80 -4.62 8.07 6.51
CA ALA A 80 -3.92 9.31 6.17
C ALA A 80 -2.49 9.03 5.70
N VAL A 81 -1.73 8.21 6.44
CA VAL A 81 -0.37 7.80 6.05
C VAL A 81 -0.38 7.10 4.69
N LYS A 82 -1.30 6.14 4.47
CA LYS A 82 -1.40 5.46 3.18
C LYS A 82 -1.78 6.41 2.04
N ALA A 83 -2.64 7.38 2.28
CA ALA A 83 -2.99 8.37 1.26
C ALA A 83 -1.77 9.19 0.84
N VAL A 84 -0.94 9.61 1.81
CA VAL A 84 0.32 10.32 1.55
C VAL A 84 1.28 9.44 0.75
N VAL A 85 1.46 8.18 1.15
CA VAL A 85 2.36 7.24 0.45
C VAL A 85 1.89 6.99 -0.99
N VAL A 86 0.59 6.76 -1.21
CA VAL A 86 0.02 6.60 -2.56
C VAL A 86 0.24 7.85 -3.40
N CYS A 87 -0.02 9.05 -2.86
CA CYS A 87 0.25 10.30 -3.57
C CYS A 87 1.73 10.42 -3.95
N LEU A 88 2.64 10.03 -3.06
CA LEU A 88 4.08 10.07 -3.33
C LEU A 88 4.47 9.11 -4.46
N HIS A 89 3.98 7.86 -4.43
CA HIS A 89 4.19 6.90 -5.53
C HIS A 89 3.61 7.39 -6.86
N VAL A 90 2.39 7.93 -6.87
CA VAL A 90 1.76 8.49 -8.07
C VAL A 90 2.56 9.68 -8.60
N THR A 91 3.06 10.55 -7.74
CA THR A 91 3.87 11.71 -8.15
C THR A 91 5.20 11.28 -8.76
N MET A 92 5.85 10.26 -8.19
CA MET A 92 7.07 9.68 -8.76
C MET A 92 6.82 9.08 -10.15
N ILE A 93 5.73 8.33 -10.32
CA ILE A 93 5.35 7.77 -11.63
C ILE A 93 5.02 8.90 -12.62
N ALA A 94 4.25 9.91 -12.21
CA ALA A 94 3.91 11.04 -13.08
C ALA A 94 5.16 11.83 -13.54
N LEU A 95 6.13 12.01 -12.64
CA LEU A 95 7.43 12.61 -12.98
C LEU A 95 8.23 11.74 -13.96
N ALA A 96 8.16 10.41 -13.84
CA ALA A 96 8.82 9.50 -14.76
C ALA A 96 8.20 9.55 -16.17
N VAL A 97 6.86 9.54 -16.26
CA VAL A 97 6.11 9.69 -17.53
C VAL A 97 6.37 11.06 -18.17
N GLY A 98 6.32 12.14 -17.40
CA GLY A 98 6.57 13.50 -17.91
C GLY A 98 7.99 13.73 -18.45
N LYS A 99 8.95 12.88 -18.06
CA LYS A 99 10.32 12.88 -18.58
C LYS A 99 10.51 11.93 -19.78
N GLY A 100 9.46 11.25 -20.25
CA GLY A 100 9.52 10.30 -21.36
C GLY A 100 10.33 9.03 -21.06
N LEU A 101 10.48 8.69 -19.78
CA LEU A 101 11.23 7.53 -19.32
C LEU A 101 10.34 6.27 -19.23
N ILE A 102 9.04 6.45 -19.43
CA ILE A 102 7.99 5.44 -19.55
C ILE A 102 6.91 5.95 -20.51
#